data_AF-A0A1G2BCJ2-F1
#
_entry.id   AF-A0A1G2BCJ2-F1
#
_cell.length_a   1.000
_cell.length_b   1.000
_cell.length_c   1.000
_cell.angle_alpha   90.00
_cell.angle_beta   90.00
_cell.angle_gamma   90.00
#
_symmetry.space_group_name_H-M   'P 1'
#
loop_
_entity.id
_entity.type
_entity.pdbx_description
1 polymer ?
#
loop_
_entity_poly.entity_id
_entity_poly.type
_entity_poly.pdbx_seq_one_letter_code
_entity_poly.pdbx_strand_id
1 'polypeptide(L)'
;MILDIKTIFQKFSTWNRLKFKIHISCEKNIVYFKEREIWWCALGKNIGYEQNGKNEKFERPVLILKKFNKNLLWALPLTSKQKNNRFYYKIDYAERSYVIILSQIRTISSKRLLRKIRTLSKNDFINIQTYVKSFL
;
A
#
# COMPACT_ATOMS: atom_id res chain seq x y z
N MET A 1 -5.90 -10.78 -26.93
CA MET A 1 -6.63 -11.04 -25.66
C MET A 1 -7.48 -9.83 -25.34
N ILE A 2 -8.72 -9.78 -25.83
CA ILE A 2 -9.67 -8.72 -25.46
C ILE A 2 -9.94 -8.91 -23.97
N LEU A 3 -9.39 -8.02 -23.15
CA LEU A 3 -9.68 -7.99 -21.74
C LEU A 3 -11.21 -7.79 -21.63
N ASP A 4 -11.94 -8.76 -21.08
CA ASP A 4 -13.38 -8.68 -20.97
C ASP A 4 -13.78 -7.40 -20.20
N ILE A 5 -14.30 -6.42 -20.94
CA ILE A 5 -14.69 -5.09 -20.44
C ILE A 5 -15.69 -5.25 -19.29
N LYS A 6 -16.56 -6.25 -19.36
CA LYS A 6 -17.55 -6.55 -18.32
C LYS A 6 -16.86 -6.92 -17.01
N THR A 7 -15.86 -7.80 -17.06
CA THR A 7 -15.06 -8.19 -15.88
C THR A 7 -14.28 -7.01 -15.31
N ILE A 8 -13.70 -6.13 -16.16
CA ILE A 8 -13.01 -4.92 -15.69
C ILE A 8 -13.99 -4.00 -14.97
N PHE A 9 -15.10 -3.69 -15.63
CA PHE A 9 -16.15 -2.82 -15.09
C PHE A 9 -16.66 -3.35 -13.75
N GLN A 10 -16.90 -4.65 -13.64
CA GLN A 10 -17.31 -5.28 -12.37
C GLN A 10 -16.28 -5.06 -11.26
N LYS A 11 -14.98 -5.22 -11.53
CA LYS A 11 -13.92 -4.97 -10.53
C LYS A 11 -13.87 -3.52 -10.08
N PHE A 12 -13.99 -2.56 -11.01
CA PHE A 12 -14.05 -1.15 -10.67
C PHE A 12 -15.31 -0.80 -9.88
N SER A 13 -16.47 -1.34 -10.26
CA SER A 13 -17.74 -1.14 -9.55
C SER A 13 -17.70 -1.71 -8.13
N THR A 14 -17.16 -2.92 -7.94
CA THR A 14 -16.99 -3.52 -6.60
C THR A 14 -16.03 -2.69 -5.75
N TRP A 15 -14.92 -2.23 -6.33
CA TRP A 15 -14.00 -1.33 -5.62
C TRP A 15 -14.69 -0.01 -5.26
N ASN A 16 -15.47 0.59 -6.16
CA ASN A 16 -16.14 1.86 -5.90
C ASN A 16 -17.13 1.75 -4.72
N ARG A 17 -17.91 0.66 -4.67
CA ARG A 17 -18.80 0.37 -3.52
C ARG A 17 -18.02 0.25 -2.21
N LEU A 18 -16.88 -0.45 -2.22
CA LEU A 18 -16.04 -0.54 -1.02
C LEU A 18 -15.39 0.80 -0.65
N LYS A 19 -14.92 1.57 -1.63
CA LYS A 19 -14.34 2.90 -1.44
C LYS A 19 -15.33 3.85 -0.80
N PHE A 20 -16.61 3.80 -1.20
CA PHE A 20 -17.68 4.57 -0.56
C PHE A 20 -17.85 4.16 0.91
N LYS A 21 -17.93 2.86 1.22
CA LYS A 21 -18.00 2.36 2.60
C LYS A 21 -16.82 2.82 3.47
N ILE A 22 -15.59 2.77 2.91
CA ILE A 22 -14.38 3.28 3.59
C ILE A 22 -14.47 4.80 3.81
N HIS A 23 -15.03 5.54 2.86
CA HIS A 23 -15.15 6.99 2.98
C HIS A 23 -16.10 7.40 4.11
N ILE A 24 -17.28 6.77 4.18
CA ILE A 24 -18.32 7.08 5.17
C ILE A 24 -18.07 6.43 6.54
N SER A 25 -17.08 5.55 6.67
CA SER A 25 -16.81 4.88 7.95
C SER A 25 -16.52 5.92 9.05
N CYS A 26 -17.10 5.69 10.22
CA CYS A 26 -17.01 6.56 11.39
C CYS A 26 -15.55 6.92 11.75
N GLU A 27 -15.30 8.16 12.17
CA GLU A 27 -13.96 8.60 12.58
C GLU A 27 -13.41 7.85 13.80
N LYS A 28 -14.29 7.29 14.64
CA LYS A 28 -13.88 6.42 15.76
C LYS A 28 -13.14 5.16 15.30
N ASN A 29 -13.30 4.77 14.04
CA ASN A 29 -12.60 3.63 13.44
C ASN A 29 -11.23 3.99 12.85
N ILE A 30 -10.80 5.26 12.94
CA ILE A 30 -9.49 5.68 12.46
C ILE A 30 -8.42 5.06 13.36
N VAL A 31 -7.62 4.17 12.77
CA VAL A 31 -6.55 3.50 13.48
C VAL A 31 -5.40 4.46 13.77
N TYR A 32 -4.79 4.31 14.95
CA TYR A 32 -3.53 4.97 15.24
C TYR A 32 -2.39 4.23 14.56
N PHE A 33 -1.61 4.95 13.75
CA PHE A 33 -0.49 4.40 12.99
C PHE A 33 0.77 5.23 13.18
N LYS A 34 1.92 4.61 12.93
CA LYS A 34 3.26 5.20 13.01
C LYS A 34 4.06 4.93 11.73
N GLU A 35 5.04 5.78 11.46
CA GLU A 35 6.07 5.50 10.46
C GLU A 35 6.78 4.17 10.79
N ARG A 36 7.34 3.51 9.77
CA ARG A 36 7.94 2.16 9.82
C ARG A 36 6.96 1.00 9.93
N GLU A 37 5.70 1.25 10.27
CA GLU A 37 4.73 0.17 10.35
C GLU A 37 4.33 -0.31 8.96
N ILE A 38 4.12 -1.62 8.85
CA ILE A 38 3.58 -2.25 7.66
C ILE A 38 2.14 -2.66 7.98
N TRP A 39 1.22 -2.27 7.11
CA TRP A 39 -0.22 -2.46 7.29
C TRP A 39 -0.84 -3.10 6.06
N TRP A 40 -1.83 -3.97 6.25
CA TRP A 40 -2.81 -4.25 5.20
C TRP A 40 -3.59 -2.96 4.93
N CYS A 41 -3.67 -2.57 3.67
CA CYS A 41 -4.32 -1.35 3.24
C CYS A 41 -5.21 -1.62 2.04
N ALA A 42 -6.44 -1.10 2.05
CA ALA A 42 -7.35 -1.06 0.89
C ALA A 42 -6.81 -0.09 -0.18
N LEU A 43 -5.85 -0.58 -0.97
CA LEU A 43 -5.13 0.17 -2.00
C LEU A 43 -5.99 0.34 -3.27
N GLY A 44 -6.98 -0.53 -3.45
CA GLY A 44 -8.03 -0.38 -4.46
C GLY A 44 -7.71 -1.00 -5.81
N LYS A 45 -8.67 -0.79 -6.73
CA LYS A 45 -8.50 -0.99 -8.17
C LYS A 45 -8.20 0.36 -8.81
N ASN A 46 -7.05 0.44 -9.47
CA ASN A 46 -6.41 1.64 -9.97
C ASN A 46 -6.22 1.58 -11.50
N ILE A 47 -5.85 2.72 -12.08
CA ILE A 47 -5.75 2.92 -13.52
C ILE A 47 -4.40 2.41 -14.04
N GLY A 48 -4.43 1.75 -15.20
CA GLY A 48 -3.21 1.33 -15.92
C GLY A 48 -2.23 0.55 -15.05
N TYR A 49 -1.02 1.10 -14.91
CA TYR A 49 0.13 0.47 -14.25
C TYR A 49 0.23 0.74 -12.75
N GLU A 50 -0.72 1.48 -12.17
CA GLU A 50 -0.76 1.71 -10.73
C GLU A 50 -0.92 0.39 -9.96
N GLN A 51 -0.24 0.30 -8.82
CA GLN A 51 -0.25 -0.91 -8.03
C GLN A 51 -1.64 -1.16 -7.44
N ASN A 52 -2.29 -2.21 -7.94
CA ASN A 52 -3.58 -2.68 -7.45
C ASN A 52 -3.45 -3.45 -6.14
N GLY A 53 -4.48 -3.34 -5.29
CA GLY A 53 -4.75 -4.29 -4.24
C GLY A 53 -5.35 -5.61 -4.77
N LYS A 54 -5.55 -6.58 -3.87
CA LYS A 54 -6.06 -7.92 -4.19
C LYS A 54 -7.16 -8.34 -3.22
N ASN A 55 -7.79 -9.48 -3.50
CA ASN A 55 -8.85 -10.08 -2.68
C ASN A 55 -10.08 -9.16 -2.55
N GLU A 56 -11.04 -9.55 -1.70
CA GLU A 56 -12.33 -8.86 -1.53
C GLU A 56 -12.18 -7.41 -1.07
N LYS A 57 -11.15 -7.13 -0.25
CA LYS A 57 -10.88 -5.79 0.29
C LYS A 57 -10.01 -4.91 -0.60
N PHE A 58 -9.62 -5.39 -1.79
CA PHE A 58 -8.64 -4.73 -2.65
C PHE A 58 -7.41 -4.30 -1.85
N GLU A 59 -6.90 -5.22 -1.04
CA GLU A 59 -5.89 -4.96 -0.04
C GLU A 59 -4.49 -5.34 -0.51
N ARG A 60 -3.50 -4.63 0.03
CA ARG A 60 -2.09 -4.91 -0.16
C ARG A 60 -1.32 -4.44 1.07
N PRO A 61 -0.22 -5.13 1.45
CA PRO A 61 0.64 -4.60 2.50
C PRO A 61 1.32 -3.32 2.02
N VAL A 62 1.34 -2.30 2.85
CA VAL A 62 2.04 -1.03 2.59
C VAL A 62 2.93 -0.67 3.77
N LEU A 63 4.12 -0.14 3.52
CA LEU A 63 4.96 0.51 4.51
C LEU A 63 4.52 1.96 4.66
N ILE A 64 4.32 2.40 5.90
CA ILE A 64 4.09 3.81 6.22
C ILE A 64 5.43 4.54 6.21
N LEU A 65 5.68 5.29 5.15
CA LEU A 65 6.92 6.02 4.96
C LEU A 65 6.92 7.36 5.71
N LYS A 66 5.79 8.07 5.68
CA LYS A 66 5.64 9.37 6.32
C LYS A 66 4.25 9.51 6.90
N LYS A 67 4.15 9.96 8.14
CA LYS A 67 2.89 10.42 8.75
C LYS A 67 2.83 11.95 8.66
N PHE A 68 1.84 12.47 7.96
CA PHE A 68 1.63 13.93 7.89
C PHE A 68 0.73 14.42 9.01
N ASN A 69 -0.32 13.65 9.33
CA ASN A 69 -1.20 13.88 10.46
C ASN A 69 -1.94 12.57 10.83
N LYS A 70 -2.95 12.63 11.70
CA LYS A 70 -3.76 11.45 12.08
C LYS A 70 -4.57 10.82 10.93
N ASN A 71 -4.73 11.54 9.82
CA ASN A 71 -5.61 11.16 8.70
C ASN A 71 -4.86 10.91 7.39
N LEU A 72 -3.62 11.37 7.24
CA LEU A 72 -2.90 11.40 5.97
C LEU A 72 -1.47 10.86 6.11
N LEU A 73 -1.08 10.00 5.17
CA LEU A 73 0.23 9.36 5.15
C LEU A 73 0.76 9.11 3.72
N TRP A 74 2.07 8.94 3.60
CA TRP A 74 2.68 8.27 2.46
C TRP A 74 2.79 6.78 2.71
N ALA A 75 2.34 6.01 1.71
CA ALA A 75 2.35 4.56 1.72
C ALA A 75 3.17 4.04 0.54
N LEU A 76 4.05 3.08 0.83
CA LEU A 76 4.84 2.33 -0.14
C LEU A 76 4.31 0.90 -0.25
N PRO A 77 3.74 0.47 -1.39
CA PRO A 77 3.22 -0.87 -1.55
C PRO A 77 4.30 -1.96 -1.53
N LEU A 78 3.95 -3.12 -0.98
CA LEU A 78 4.79 -4.33 -1.02
C LEU A 78 4.26 -5.34 -2.04
N THR A 79 5.15 -6.21 -2.51
CA THR A 79 4.86 -7.38 -3.36
C THR A 79 5.71 -8.57 -2.94
N SER A 80 5.20 -9.78 -3.16
CA SER A 80 5.98 -11.02 -3.04
C SER A 80 6.77 -11.34 -4.32
N LYS A 81 6.43 -10.72 -5.45
CA LYS A 81 7.16 -10.90 -6.70
C LYS A 81 8.53 -10.24 -6.59
N GLN A 82 9.57 -11.06 -6.65
CA GLN A 82 10.95 -10.60 -6.66
C GLN A 82 11.24 -9.82 -7.95
N LYS A 83 11.87 -8.66 -7.80
CA LYS A 83 12.34 -7.81 -8.90
C LYS A 83 13.63 -7.14 -8.49
N ASN A 84 14.59 -7.12 -9.42
CA ASN A 84 15.95 -6.65 -9.18
C ASN A 84 16.23 -5.41 -10.04
N ASN A 85 15.62 -4.27 -9.71
CA ASN A 85 16.02 -2.99 -10.29
C ASN A 85 15.87 -1.87 -9.25
N ARG A 86 16.39 -0.68 -9.56
CA ARG A 86 16.49 0.45 -8.63
C ARG A 86 15.17 0.89 -7.98
N PHE A 87 14.03 0.56 -8.57
CA PHE A 87 12.70 0.94 -8.05
C PHE A 87 12.13 -0.06 -7.03
N TYR A 88 12.92 -1.04 -6.61
CA TYR A 88 12.51 -2.09 -5.69
C TYR A 88 13.53 -2.24 -4.56
N TYR A 89 13.05 -2.32 -3.32
CA TYR A 89 13.88 -2.57 -2.13
C TYR A 89 13.48 -3.90 -1.50
N LYS A 90 14.42 -4.84 -1.36
CA LYS A 90 14.18 -6.15 -0.75
C LYS A 90 14.25 -6.05 0.76
N ILE A 91 13.33 -6.73 1.43
CA ILE A 91 13.30 -6.91 2.88
C ILE A 91 13.15 -8.40 3.15
N ASP A 92 14.13 -8.96 3.84
CA ASP A 92 14.08 -10.34 4.30
C ASP A 92 13.51 -10.42 5.72
N TYR A 93 12.62 -11.38 5.95
CA TYR A 93 12.06 -11.62 7.28
C TYR A 93 11.49 -13.02 7.43
N ALA A 94 11.93 -13.71 8.49
CA ALA A 94 11.46 -15.05 8.85
C ALA A 94 11.33 -15.96 7.61
N GLU A 95 12.45 -16.08 6.88
CA GLU A 95 12.61 -16.90 5.66
C GLU A 95 11.77 -16.46 4.45
N ARG A 96 11.09 -15.31 4.53
CA ARG A 96 10.33 -14.74 3.42
C ARG A 96 10.93 -13.40 3.00
N SER A 97 11.30 -13.32 1.72
CA SER A 97 11.69 -12.07 1.08
C SER A 97 10.45 -11.34 0.54
N TYR A 98 10.25 -10.11 0.99
CA TYR A 98 9.26 -9.19 0.44
C TYR A 98 9.97 -8.05 -0.28
N VAL A 99 9.28 -7.44 -1.23
CA VAL A 99 9.84 -6.32 -1.99
C VAL A 99 8.93 -5.10 -1.83
N ILE A 100 9.50 -3.97 -1.42
CA ILE A 100 8.85 -2.67 -1.49
C ILE A 100 8.99 -2.11 -2.91
N ILE A 101 7.89 -1.58 -3.44
CA ILE A 101 7.84 -0.96 -4.76
C ILE A 101 7.97 0.55 -4.58
N LEU A 102 9.19 1.07 -4.69
CA LEU A 102 9.53 2.47 -4.42
C LEU A 102 8.82 3.43 -5.39
N SER A 103 8.73 3.06 -6.67
CA SER A 103 8.07 3.84 -7.72
C SER A 103 6.55 3.94 -7.58
N GLN A 104 5.94 3.24 -6.61
CA GLN A 104 4.50 3.22 -6.38
C GLN A 104 4.12 3.92 -5.07
N ILE A 105 5.01 4.79 -4.56
CA ILE A 105 4.70 5.69 -3.44
C ILE A 105 3.44 6.50 -3.74
N ARG A 106 2.55 6.60 -2.75
CA ARG A 106 1.36 7.44 -2.87
C ARG A 106 0.86 7.95 -1.53
N THR A 107 0.23 9.11 -1.58
CA THR A 107 -0.52 9.66 -0.44
C THR A 107 -1.87 8.95 -0.30
N ILE A 108 -2.20 8.51 0.91
CA ILE A 108 -3.48 7.87 1.23
C ILE A 108 -4.06 8.37 2.55
N SER A 109 -5.37 8.22 2.69
CA SER A 109 -6.06 8.42 3.96
C SER A 109 -5.88 7.20 4.88
N SER A 110 -5.71 7.44 6.19
CA SER A 110 -5.61 6.40 7.21
C SER A 110 -6.87 5.54 7.33
N LYS A 111 -8.03 6.00 6.85
CA LYS A 111 -9.26 5.18 6.74
C LYS A 111 -9.06 3.90 5.91
N ARG A 112 -8.03 3.87 5.05
CA ARG A 112 -7.72 2.70 4.20
C ARG A 112 -6.91 1.63 4.93
N LEU A 113 -6.35 1.93 6.10
CA LEU A 113 -5.59 0.97 6.90
C LEU A 113 -6.53 -0.03 7.55
N LEU A 114 -6.23 -1.33 7.43
CA LEU A 114 -7.09 -2.42 7.86
C LEU A 114 -6.53 -3.12 9.10
N ARG A 115 -5.29 -3.60 9.00
CA ARG A 115 -4.62 -4.36 10.07
C ARG A 115 -3.12 -4.17 10.03
N LYS A 116 -2.51 -3.85 11.17
CA LYS A 116 -1.06 -3.82 11.30
C LYS A 116 -0.50 -5.23 11.13
N ILE A 117 0.55 -5.35 10.33
CA ILE A 117 1.29 -6.60 10.12
C ILE A 117 2.50 -6.62 11.05
N ARG A 118 3.35 -5.60 10.97
CA ARG A 118 4.60 -5.52 11.72
C ARG A 118 5.19 -4.11 11.72
N THR A 119 6.31 -3.94 12.40
CA THR A 119 7.14 -2.72 12.35
C THR A 119 8.48 -3.07 11.70
N LEU A 120 8.92 -2.28 10.72
CA LEU A 120 10.19 -2.47 10.05
C LEU A 120 11.38 -2.07 10.96
N SER A 121 12.54 -2.71 10.75
CA SER A 121 13.79 -2.34 11.41
C SER A 121 14.13 -0.86 11.14
N LYS A 122 14.85 -0.21 12.06
CA LYS A 122 15.27 1.19 11.87
C LYS A 122 16.22 1.31 10.67
N ASN A 123 17.16 0.38 10.54
CA ASN A 123 18.18 0.41 9.49
C ASN A 123 17.56 0.28 8.10
N ASP A 124 16.66 -0.70 7.89
CA ASP A 124 15.96 -0.83 6.59
C ASP A 124 15.15 0.41 6.27
N PHE A 125 14.48 0.97 7.27
CA PHE A 125 13.67 2.16 7.07
C PHE A 125 14.49 3.38 6.65
N ILE A 126 15.64 3.61 7.28
CA ILE A 126 16.57 4.69 6.90
C ILE A 126 17.04 4.49 5.45
N ASN A 127 17.43 3.27 5.07
CA ASN A 127 17.84 2.96 3.71
C ASN A 127 16.72 3.26 2.71
N ILE A 128 15.50 2.81 2.99
CA ILE A 128 14.33 3.07 2.13
C ILE A 128 14.07 4.57 2.00
N GLN A 129 14.17 5.34 3.08
CA GLN A 129 14.02 6.80 3.02
C GLN A 129 15.10 7.43 2.11
N THR A 130 16.35 6.98 2.21
CA THR A 130 17.43 7.43 1.33
C THR A 130 17.16 7.11 -0.13
N TYR A 131 16.71 5.88 -0.44
CA TYR A 131 16.34 5.52 -1.82
C TYR A 131 15.15 6.33 -2.34
N VAL A 132 14.12 6.58 -1.52
CA VAL A 132 12.99 7.40 -1.97
C VAL A 132 13.43 8.84 -2.26
N LYS A 133 14.29 9.42 -1.41
CA LYS A 133 14.84 10.76 -1.62
C LYS A 133 15.64 10.88 -2.92
N SER A 134 16.29 9.82 -3.38
CA SER A 134 17.05 9.90 -4.65
C SER A 134 16.19 9.91 -5.91
N PHE A 135 14.87 9.75 -5.79
CA PHE A 135 13.91 9.90 -6.89
C PHE A 135 13.17 11.25 -6.90
N LEU A 136 13.37 12.09 -5.87
CA LEU A 136 12.69 13.37 -5.67
C LEU A 136 13.68 14.52 -5.82
#